data_AF-A0A4Q3WZE2-F1
#
_entry.id   AF-A0A4Q3WZE2-F1
#
_cell.length_a   1.000
_cell.length_b   1.000
_cell.length_c   1.000
_cell.angle_alpha   90.00
_cell.angle_beta   90.00
_cell.angle_gamma   90.00
#
_symmetry.space_group_name_H-M   'P 1'
#
loop_
_entity.id
_entity.type
_entity.pdbx_description
1 polymer ?
#
loop_
_entity_poly.entity_id
_entity_poly.type
_entity_poly.pdbx_seq_one_letter_code
_entity_poly.pdbx_strand_id
1 'polypeptide(L)'
;EKNVFTRAGIDPRSCKSTIRDGLTGDTVPNPITVGMIYMLKLEHLADVKIHARSIGPYSLVTQQPLGGKAQFGGQRFGEMEVWALEAYGAAYTLQELLTIKSDDVNGRVKAYESIVKGETLAEPGIPESFKILVNELRSLCLKVAVEDAQNKELPLRDLEELSGGDDTRMARSIGVFN
;
A
#
# COMPACT_ATOMS: atom_id res chain seq x y z
N GLU A 1 -12.33 59.67 -24.72
CA GLU A 1 -13.28 58.57 -24.38
C GLU A 1 -13.01 58.09 -22.96
N LYS A 2 -14.04 57.71 -22.19
CA LYS A 2 -13.84 57.17 -20.82
C LYS A 2 -13.21 55.77 -20.91
N ASN A 3 -12.15 55.53 -20.13
CA ASN A 3 -11.45 54.24 -20.03
C ASN A 3 -12.43 53.10 -19.69
N VAL A 4 -12.23 51.91 -20.27
CA VAL A 4 -13.03 50.70 -20.05
C VAL A 4 -13.14 50.35 -18.56
N PHE A 5 -12.06 50.52 -17.79
CA PHE A 5 -12.08 50.26 -16.34
C PHE A 5 -13.02 51.22 -15.60
N THR A 6 -13.01 52.51 -15.95
CA THR A 6 -13.92 53.50 -15.37
C THR A 6 -15.38 53.24 -15.75
N ARG A 7 -15.64 52.70 -16.94
CA ARG A 7 -16.98 52.26 -17.37
C ARG A 7 -17.44 51.00 -16.61
N ALA A 8 -16.52 50.13 -16.25
CA ALA A 8 -16.79 48.90 -15.49
C ALA A 8 -16.86 49.12 -13.96
N GLY A 9 -16.66 50.35 -13.47
CA GLY A 9 -16.67 50.65 -12.03
C GLY A 9 -15.42 50.15 -11.28
N ILE A 10 -14.33 49.87 -11.99
CA ILE A 10 -13.06 49.41 -11.43
C ILE A 10 -12.08 50.60 -11.42
N ASP A 11 -11.31 50.75 -10.35
CA ASP A 11 -10.26 51.78 -10.29
C ASP A 11 -9.20 51.51 -11.38
N PRO A 12 -9.02 52.42 -12.36
CA PRO A 12 -8.09 52.23 -13.47
C PRO A 12 -6.61 52.22 -13.06
N ARG A 13 -6.26 52.63 -11.83
CA ARG A 13 -4.87 52.63 -11.35
C ARG A 13 -4.50 51.34 -10.63
N SER A 14 -5.37 50.85 -9.75
CA SER A 14 -5.10 49.63 -8.97
C SER A 14 -5.63 48.36 -9.61
N CYS A 15 -6.65 48.45 -10.47
CA CYS A 15 -7.41 47.30 -10.99
C CYS A 15 -7.93 46.37 -9.87
N LYS A 16 -8.26 46.95 -8.71
CA LYS A 16 -8.77 46.24 -7.53
C LYS A 16 -10.18 46.72 -7.17
N SER A 17 -10.91 45.86 -6.46
CA SER A 17 -12.28 46.10 -6.01
C SER A 17 -12.43 45.73 -4.53
N THR A 18 -13.33 46.42 -3.85
CA THR A 18 -13.74 46.09 -2.48
C THR A 18 -14.70 44.89 -2.50
N ILE A 19 -14.35 43.82 -1.79
CA ILE A 19 -15.17 42.61 -1.69
C ILE A 19 -15.81 42.54 -0.29
N ARG A 20 -16.99 41.95 -0.19
CA ARG A 20 -17.62 41.60 1.10
C ARG A 20 -17.53 40.10 1.33
N ASP A 21 -17.29 39.72 2.58
CA ASP A 21 -17.34 38.32 2.99
C ASP A 21 -18.77 37.78 2.86
N GLY A 22 -18.91 36.66 2.16
CA GLY A 22 -20.21 36.01 1.92
C GLY A 22 -20.79 35.32 3.16
N LEU A 23 -19.98 35.07 4.19
CA LEU A 23 -20.44 34.47 5.45
C LEU A 23 -20.90 35.54 6.46
N THR A 24 -20.10 36.58 6.71
CA THR A 24 -20.36 37.59 7.74
C THR A 24 -21.07 38.85 7.21
N GLY A 25 -20.88 39.18 5.93
CA GLY A 25 -21.35 40.43 5.33
C GLY A 25 -20.40 41.61 5.50
N ASP A 26 -19.32 41.44 6.27
CA ASP A 26 -18.32 42.48 6.52
C ASP A 26 -17.45 42.74 5.27
N THR A 27 -16.84 43.92 5.25
CA THR A 27 -15.99 44.33 4.12
C THR A 27 -14.56 43.81 4.33
N VAL A 28 -13.97 43.19 3.29
CA VAL A 28 -12.58 42.74 3.38
C VAL A 28 -11.66 43.95 3.54
N PRO A 29 -10.70 43.95 4.50
CA PRO A 29 -9.91 45.15 4.83
C PRO A 29 -9.09 45.73 3.68
N ASN A 30 -8.62 44.87 2.77
CA ASN A 30 -7.78 45.27 1.65
C ASN A 30 -8.51 45.05 0.31
N PRO A 31 -8.36 45.95 -0.67
CA PRO A 31 -8.95 45.78 -1.99
C PRO A 31 -8.27 44.62 -2.73
N ILE A 32 -9.07 43.78 -3.39
CA ILE A 32 -8.62 42.54 -4.06
C ILE A 32 -8.77 42.70 -5.58
N THR A 33 -7.85 42.12 -6.34
CA THR A 33 -7.96 42.05 -7.81
C THR A 33 -9.06 41.08 -8.20
N VAL A 34 -10.08 41.58 -8.90
CA VAL A 34 -11.18 40.79 -9.45
C VAL A 34 -11.15 40.94 -10.95
N GLY A 35 -11.29 39.83 -11.66
CA GLY A 35 -11.28 39.84 -13.11
C GLY A 35 -11.91 38.59 -13.70
N MET A 36 -12.03 38.60 -15.01
CA MET A 36 -12.51 37.45 -15.77
C MET A 36 -11.30 36.66 -16.24
N ILE A 37 -11.19 35.41 -15.76
CA ILE A 37 -10.17 34.47 -16.23
C ILE A 37 -10.88 33.30 -16.91
N TYR A 38 -10.33 32.86 -18.05
CA TYR A 38 -10.78 31.65 -18.72
C TYR A 38 -10.11 30.44 -18.09
N MET A 39 -10.87 29.67 -17.31
CA MET A 39 -10.38 28.47 -16.63
C MET A 39 -10.69 27.21 -17.45
N LEU A 40 -9.69 26.34 -17.59
CA LEU A 40 -9.84 25.05 -18.24
C LEU A 40 -10.00 23.95 -17.18
N LYS A 41 -10.97 23.05 -17.41
CA LYS A 41 -11.08 21.80 -16.64
C LYS A 41 -10.25 20.73 -17.35
N LEU A 42 -9.19 20.26 -16.69
CA LEU A 42 -8.37 19.16 -17.21
C LEU A 42 -9.06 17.80 -16.95
N GLU A 43 -8.69 16.79 -17.74
CA GLU A 43 -9.26 15.44 -17.67
C GLU A 43 -8.83 14.64 -16.41
N HIS A 44 -7.95 15.19 -15.58
CA HIS A 44 -7.41 14.55 -14.38
C HIS A 44 -8.38 14.59 -13.19
N LEU A 45 -9.53 13.96 -13.34
CA LEU A 45 -10.58 13.93 -12.32
C LEU A 45 -10.24 12.97 -11.16
N ALA A 46 -10.65 13.31 -9.94
CA ALA A 46 -10.47 12.45 -8.78
C ALA A 46 -11.19 11.11 -8.96
N ASP A 47 -12.38 11.13 -9.56
CA ASP A 47 -13.23 9.94 -9.77
C ASP A 47 -12.52 8.83 -10.56
N VAL A 48 -11.70 9.19 -11.55
CA VAL A 48 -10.89 8.22 -12.30
C VAL A 48 -9.64 7.77 -11.56
N LYS A 49 -9.17 8.51 -10.55
CA LYS A 49 -7.96 8.21 -9.76
C LYS A 49 -8.23 7.38 -8.50
N ILE A 50 -9.43 7.43 -7.92
CA ILE A 50 -9.77 6.65 -6.73
C ILE A 50 -9.66 5.16 -7.03
N HIS A 51 -8.94 4.43 -6.18
CA HIS A 51 -8.78 2.97 -6.24
C HIS A 51 -8.45 2.43 -4.85
N ALA A 52 -9.08 1.32 -4.49
CA ALA A 52 -8.83 0.61 -3.23
C ALA A 52 -8.90 -0.90 -3.48
N ARG A 53 -8.11 -1.64 -2.70
CA ARG A 53 -8.01 -3.10 -2.77
C ARG A 53 -7.89 -3.68 -1.38
N SER A 54 -8.68 -4.71 -1.09
CA SER A 54 -8.50 -5.60 0.06
C SER A 54 -7.78 -6.88 -0.36
N ILE A 55 -8.43 -7.71 -1.20
CA ILE A 55 -7.88 -8.94 -1.81
C ILE A 55 -8.12 -8.86 -3.31
N GLY A 56 -7.28 -9.50 -4.12
CA GLY A 56 -7.39 -9.47 -5.57
C GLY A 56 -6.49 -10.49 -6.24
N PRO A 57 -6.30 -10.39 -7.56
CA PRO A 57 -5.42 -11.29 -8.30
C PRO A 57 -3.94 -11.09 -7.95
N TYR A 58 -3.17 -12.16 -8.09
CA TYR A 58 -1.74 -12.24 -7.83
C TYR A 58 -0.99 -12.74 -9.07
N SER A 59 0.29 -12.37 -9.16
CA SER A 59 1.20 -12.87 -10.19
C SER A 59 1.42 -14.37 -10.05
N LEU A 60 1.43 -15.11 -11.15
CA LEU A 60 1.73 -16.55 -11.14
C LEU A 60 3.16 -16.85 -10.71
N VAL A 61 4.11 -15.97 -11.08
CA VAL A 61 5.53 -16.18 -10.82
C VAL A 61 5.87 -15.75 -9.41
N THR A 62 5.72 -14.46 -9.10
CA THR A 62 6.18 -13.88 -7.83
C THR A 62 5.19 -14.02 -6.68
N GLN A 63 3.96 -14.49 -6.95
CA GLN A 63 2.86 -14.54 -5.97
C GLN A 63 2.49 -13.19 -5.34
N GLN A 64 3.05 -12.07 -5.83
CA GLN A 64 2.75 -10.71 -5.37
C GLN A 64 1.47 -10.16 -6.00
N PRO A 65 0.79 -9.19 -5.35
CA PRO A 65 -0.35 -8.47 -5.91
C PRO A 65 -0.04 -7.88 -7.29
N LEU A 66 -0.96 -8.04 -8.25
CA LEU A 66 -0.84 -7.36 -9.55
C LEU A 66 -0.86 -5.83 -9.39
N GLY A 67 -0.31 -5.11 -10.37
CA GLY A 67 -0.28 -3.65 -10.38
C GLY A 67 -1.40 -3.01 -11.20
N GLY A 68 -1.81 -1.80 -10.81
CA GLY A 68 -2.69 -0.95 -11.61
C GLY A 68 -4.20 -1.12 -11.35
N LYS A 69 -4.94 -0.01 -11.47
CA LYS A 69 -6.39 0.05 -11.20
C LYS A 69 -7.20 -0.93 -12.04
N ALA A 70 -6.88 -1.08 -13.32
CA ALA A 70 -7.62 -1.92 -14.26
C ALA A 70 -7.59 -3.41 -13.90
N GLN A 71 -6.52 -3.87 -13.22
CA GLN A 71 -6.36 -5.27 -12.81
C GLN A 71 -6.76 -5.50 -11.36
N PHE A 72 -7.43 -4.52 -10.74
CA PHE A 72 -7.69 -4.51 -9.30
C PHE A 72 -6.39 -4.70 -8.49
N GLY A 73 -5.35 -4.00 -8.91
CA GLY A 73 -3.99 -4.13 -8.41
C GLY A 73 -3.77 -3.54 -7.02
N GLY A 74 -2.71 -4.00 -6.35
CA GLY A 74 -2.24 -3.45 -5.09
C GLY A 74 -1.44 -2.16 -5.27
N GLN A 75 -1.17 -1.49 -4.16
CA GLN A 75 -0.22 -0.37 -4.13
C GLN A 75 1.20 -0.91 -4.01
N ARG A 76 2.13 -0.24 -4.69
CA ARG A 76 3.55 -0.56 -4.55
C ARG A 76 4.05 0.03 -3.24
N PHE A 77 4.49 -0.84 -2.35
CA PHE A 77 5.31 -0.46 -1.21
C PHE A 77 6.78 -0.62 -1.63
N GLY A 78 7.46 0.50 -1.83
CA GLY A 78 8.81 0.54 -2.40
C GLY A 78 9.91 0.60 -1.34
N GLU A 79 11.14 0.63 -1.83
CA GLU A 79 12.35 0.69 -1.01
C GLU A 79 12.39 1.95 -0.12
N MET A 80 11.96 3.10 -0.65
CA MET A 80 11.92 4.35 0.14
C MET A 80 10.91 4.27 1.28
N GLU A 81 9.78 3.58 1.08
CA GLU A 81 8.79 3.39 2.13
C GLU A 81 9.25 2.36 3.18
N VAL A 82 10.02 1.35 2.77
CA VAL A 82 10.71 0.43 3.69
C VAL A 82 11.65 1.21 4.61
N TRP A 83 12.51 2.07 4.05
CA TRP A 83 13.42 2.91 4.85
C TRP A 83 12.68 3.78 5.85
N ALA A 84 11.51 4.31 5.47
CA ALA A 84 10.70 5.09 6.38
C ALA A 84 10.24 4.27 7.60
N LEU A 85 9.74 3.04 7.39
CA LEU A 85 9.32 2.17 8.49
C LEU A 85 10.48 1.69 9.36
N GLU A 86 11.63 1.41 8.75
CA GLU A 86 12.86 1.07 9.48
C GLU A 86 13.32 2.23 10.37
N ALA A 87 13.30 3.46 9.86
CA ALA A 87 13.64 4.66 10.63
C ALA A 87 12.68 4.90 11.82
N TYR A 88 11.40 4.56 11.65
CA TYR A 88 10.42 4.58 12.74
C TYR A 88 10.57 3.42 13.73
N GLY A 89 11.34 2.37 13.39
CA GLY A 89 11.44 1.16 14.20
C GLY A 89 10.19 0.27 14.16
N ALA A 90 9.35 0.40 13.13
CA ALA A 90 8.08 -0.31 13.01
C ALA A 90 8.26 -1.74 12.43
N ALA A 91 9.00 -2.60 13.13
CA ALA A 91 9.40 -3.92 12.65
C ALA A 91 8.21 -4.84 12.30
N TYR A 92 7.19 -4.91 13.15
CA TYR A 92 6.00 -5.75 12.91
C TYR A 92 5.19 -5.28 11.70
N THR A 93 5.03 -3.97 11.53
CA THR A 93 4.31 -3.40 10.37
C THR A 93 5.05 -3.68 9.08
N LEU A 94 6.38 -3.54 9.09
CA LEU A 94 7.21 -3.86 7.93
C LEU A 94 7.14 -5.34 7.59
N GLN A 95 7.28 -6.22 8.59
CA GLN A 95 7.17 -7.66 8.40
C GLN A 95 5.80 -8.03 7.80
N GLU A 96 4.70 -7.52 8.36
CA GLU A 96 3.34 -7.77 7.90
C GLU A 96 3.13 -7.36 6.43
N LEU A 97 3.67 -6.21 6.04
CA LEU A 97 3.60 -5.69 4.67
C LEU A 97 4.36 -6.56 3.67
N LEU A 98 5.55 -7.04 4.04
CA LEU A 98 6.43 -7.82 3.16
C LEU A 98 6.06 -9.30 3.08
N THR A 99 5.18 -9.81 3.95
CA THR A 99 4.83 -11.24 4.04
C THR A 99 3.34 -11.46 3.77
N ILE A 100 2.50 -11.45 4.81
CA ILE A 100 1.08 -11.83 4.76
C ILE A 100 0.23 -10.91 3.88
N LYS A 101 0.67 -9.66 3.65
CA LYS A 101 0.01 -8.71 2.73
C LYS A 101 0.60 -8.72 1.31
N SER A 102 1.61 -9.54 1.03
CA SER A 102 2.31 -9.61 -0.25
C SER A 102 2.25 -11.04 -0.82
N ASP A 103 3.27 -11.86 -0.57
CA ASP A 103 3.56 -13.09 -1.29
C ASP A 103 3.67 -14.34 -0.40
N ASP A 104 3.35 -14.25 0.90
CA ASP A 104 3.14 -15.41 1.74
C ASP A 104 1.79 -16.08 1.42
N VAL A 105 1.83 -17.13 0.60
CA VAL A 105 0.64 -17.82 0.06
C VAL A 105 -0.21 -18.44 1.16
N ASN A 106 0.41 -19.03 2.18
CA ASN A 106 -0.30 -19.69 3.28
C ASN A 106 -0.71 -18.65 4.34
N GLY A 107 0.19 -17.72 4.66
CA GLY A 107 -0.05 -16.67 5.64
C GLY A 107 -1.22 -15.76 5.27
N ARG A 108 -1.37 -15.39 3.99
CA ARG A 108 -2.49 -14.52 3.55
C ARG A 108 -3.86 -15.19 3.70
N VAL A 109 -3.96 -16.50 3.47
CA VAL A 109 -5.22 -17.25 3.61
C VAL A 109 -5.58 -17.36 5.10
N LYS A 110 -4.60 -17.75 5.93
CA LYS A 110 -4.77 -17.83 7.39
C LYS A 110 -5.14 -16.47 7.98
N ALA A 111 -4.45 -15.40 7.58
CA ALA A 111 -4.74 -14.05 8.04
C ALA A 111 -6.18 -13.62 7.72
N TYR A 112 -6.67 -13.92 6.51
CA TYR A 112 -8.05 -13.64 6.15
C TYR A 112 -9.05 -14.43 7.03
N GLU A 113 -8.81 -15.72 7.23
CA GLU A 113 -9.64 -16.55 8.11
C GLU A 113 -9.65 -16.04 9.56
N SER A 114 -8.49 -15.70 10.11
CA SER A 114 -8.36 -15.16 11.47
C SER A 114 -9.13 -13.85 11.61
N ILE A 115 -9.05 -12.94 10.63
CA ILE A 115 -9.81 -11.68 10.64
C ILE A 115 -11.32 -11.94 10.62
N VAL A 116 -11.79 -12.89 9.81
CA VAL A 116 -13.21 -13.25 9.72
C VAL A 116 -13.71 -13.90 11.03
N LYS A 117 -12.87 -14.71 11.69
CA LYS A 117 -13.19 -15.36 12.97
C LYS A 117 -12.99 -14.45 14.20
N GLY A 118 -12.31 -13.31 14.04
CA GLY A 118 -11.93 -12.45 15.15
C GLY A 118 -10.80 -13.02 16.02
N GLU A 119 -10.00 -13.91 15.46
CA GLU A 119 -8.85 -14.53 16.12
C GLU A 119 -7.57 -13.69 15.91
N THR A 120 -6.54 -13.98 16.69
CA THR A 120 -5.22 -13.35 16.51
C THR A 120 -4.57 -13.79 15.20
N LEU A 121 -3.84 -12.89 14.57
CA LEU A 121 -3.07 -13.19 13.37
C LEU A 121 -1.96 -14.20 13.70
N ALA A 122 -1.78 -15.19 12.81
CA ALA A 122 -0.67 -16.13 12.88
C ALA A 122 0.67 -15.45 12.58
N GLU A 123 1.76 -16.05 13.03
CA GLU A 123 3.10 -15.56 12.70
C GLU A 123 3.35 -15.67 11.18
N PRO A 124 3.96 -14.63 10.57
CA PRO A 124 4.29 -14.65 9.15
C PRO A 124 5.31 -15.73 8.77
N GLY A 125 5.12 -16.33 7.60
CA GLY A 125 6.06 -17.29 7.01
C GLY A 125 7.13 -16.63 6.14
N ILE A 126 7.80 -17.46 5.33
CA ILE A 126 8.84 -17.01 4.39
C ILE A 126 8.20 -16.51 3.08
N PRO A 127 8.58 -15.32 2.59
CA PRO A 127 8.16 -14.80 1.28
C PRO A 127 8.48 -15.74 0.12
N GLU A 128 7.57 -15.85 -0.83
CA GLU A 128 7.79 -16.63 -2.05
C GLU A 128 8.89 -16.02 -2.93
N SER A 129 9.00 -14.68 -2.94
CA SER A 129 10.08 -13.96 -3.63
C SER A 129 11.48 -14.40 -3.21
N PHE A 130 11.69 -14.72 -1.93
CA PHE A 130 12.96 -15.24 -1.44
C PHE A 130 13.27 -16.64 -2.00
N LYS A 131 12.26 -17.52 -2.07
CA LYS A 131 12.43 -18.86 -2.66
C LYS A 131 12.77 -18.79 -4.14
N ILE A 132 12.12 -17.88 -4.86
CA ILE A 132 12.42 -17.61 -6.27
C ILE A 132 13.85 -17.14 -6.43
N LEU A 133 14.30 -16.18 -5.61
CA LEU A 133 15.70 -15.71 -5.62
C LEU A 133 16.70 -16.86 -5.43
N VAL A 134 16.48 -17.75 -4.45
CA VAL A 134 17.38 -18.88 -4.23
C VAL A 134 17.41 -19.82 -5.44
N ASN A 135 16.25 -20.08 -6.06
CA ASN A 135 16.17 -20.91 -7.26
C ASN A 135 16.83 -20.24 -8.47
N GLU A 136 16.72 -18.93 -8.63
CA GLU A 136 17.41 -18.16 -9.68
C GLU A 136 18.93 -18.22 -9.48
N LEU A 137 19.44 -18.07 -8.26
CA LEU A 137 20.88 -18.22 -7.98
C LEU A 137 21.38 -19.64 -8.27
N ARG A 138 20.60 -20.67 -7.89
CA ARG A 138 20.91 -22.07 -8.21
C ARG A 138 20.93 -22.35 -9.72
N SER A 139 20.07 -21.66 -10.49
CA SER A 139 20.06 -21.77 -11.96
C SER A 139 21.35 -21.26 -12.62
N LEU A 140 22.06 -20.36 -11.94
CA LEU A 140 23.38 -19.86 -12.33
C LEU A 140 24.54 -20.75 -11.84
N CYS A 141 24.25 -21.99 -11.43
CA CYS A 141 25.22 -22.93 -10.86
C CYS A 141 25.88 -22.46 -9.56
N LEU A 142 25.23 -21.56 -8.80
CA LEU A 142 25.69 -21.16 -7.47
C LEU A 142 25.13 -22.12 -6.40
N LYS A 143 26.01 -22.69 -5.56
CA LYS A 143 25.57 -23.46 -4.39
C LYS A 143 25.07 -22.50 -3.31
N VAL A 144 23.75 -22.35 -3.21
CA VAL A 144 23.09 -21.59 -2.14
C VAL A 144 22.24 -22.52 -1.29
N ALA A 145 22.53 -22.56 0.01
CA ALA A 145 21.81 -23.32 1.01
C ALA A 145 21.47 -22.41 2.20
N VAL A 146 20.35 -22.70 2.87
CA VAL A 146 19.98 -22.08 4.14
C VAL A 146 20.37 -23.09 5.22
N GLU A 147 21.15 -22.64 6.20
CA GLU A 147 21.64 -23.50 7.29
C GLU A 147 21.04 -23.02 8.62
N ASP A 148 20.72 -23.97 9.49
CA ASP A 148 20.40 -23.69 10.89
C ASP A 148 21.67 -23.41 11.71
N ALA A 149 21.54 -22.98 12.96
CA ALA A 149 22.63 -22.69 13.88
C ALA A 149 23.60 -23.88 14.10
N GLN A 150 23.16 -25.11 13.82
CA GLN A 150 23.95 -26.34 13.89
C GLN A 150 24.59 -26.72 12.54
N ASN A 151 24.67 -25.80 11.57
CA ASN A 151 25.18 -26.02 10.21
C ASN A 151 24.46 -27.15 9.46
N LYS A 152 23.18 -27.36 9.77
CA LYS A 152 22.35 -28.34 9.05
C LYS A 152 21.67 -27.61 7.90
N GLU A 153 21.91 -28.07 6.67
CA GLU A 153 21.19 -27.56 5.50
C GLU A 153 19.69 -27.86 5.63
N LEU A 154 18.87 -26.81 5.56
CA LEU A 154 17.41 -26.87 5.55
C LEU A 154 16.92 -26.83 4.11
N PRO A 155 16.13 -27.82 3.64
CA PRO A 155 15.52 -27.73 2.33
C PRO A 155 14.45 -26.63 2.34
N LEU A 156 14.33 -25.91 1.22
CA LEU A 156 13.43 -24.74 1.10
C LEU A 156 11.95 -25.07 1.35
N ARG A 157 11.56 -26.34 1.19
CA ARG A 157 10.21 -26.83 1.44
C ARG A 157 9.91 -26.93 2.94
N ASP A 158 10.88 -27.35 3.74
CA ASP A 158 10.72 -27.52 5.19
C ASP A 158 10.74 -26.16 5.93
N LEU A 159 11.21 -25.11 5.26
CA LEU A 159 11.12 -23.74 5.77
C LEU A 159 9.67 -23.24 5.92
N GLU A 160 8.73 -23.77 5.13
CA GLU A 160 7.31 -23.46 5.31
C GLU A 160 6.74 -24.10 6.59
N GLU A 161 7.16 -25.33 6.90
CA GLU A 161 6.68 -26.10 8.04
C GLU A 161 7.22 -25.57 9.38
N LEU A 162 8.43 -25.00 9.39
CA LEU A 162 9.02 -24.37 10.58
C LEU A 162 8.25 -23.11 11.04
N SER A 163 7.57 -22.42 10.12
CA SER A 163 6.74 -21.25 10.43
C SER A 163 5.32 -21.60 10.92
N GLY A 164 4.93 -22.88 10.85
CA GLY A 164 3.61 -23.39 11.22
C GLY A 164 3.61 -24.06 12.58
N GLY A 165 3.80 -23.30 13.67
CA GLY A 165 3.83 -23.83 15.04
C GLY A 165 2.54 -24.48 15.57
N ASP A 166 1.44 -24.55 14.80
CA ASP A 166 0.12 -24.96 15.31
C ASP A 166 -0.50 -26.22 14.69
N ASP A 167 0.04 -26.81 13.63
CA ASP A 167 -0.56 -28.05 13.05
C ASP A 167 -0.43 -29.26 13.99
N THR A 168 0.53 -29.23 14.92
CA THR A 168 0.67 -30.28 15.96
C THR A 168 -0.35 -30.17 17.10
N ARG A 169 -1.08 -29.05 17.24
CA ARG A 169 -2.13 -28.89 18.26
C ARG A 169 -3.50 -29.39 17.79
N MET A 170 -3.86 -29.23 16.52
CA MET A 170 -5.12 -29.79 15.98
C MET A 170 -5.07 -31.33 15.86
N ALA A 171 -3.92 -31.92 15.58
CA ALA A 171 -3.78 -33.38 15.53
C ALA A 171 -3.98 -34.06 16.91
N ARG A 172 -3.87 -33.31 18.02
CA ARG A 172 -4.15 -33.83 19.37
C ARG A 172 -5.62 -33.70 19.80
N SER A 173 -6.43 -32.86 19.16
CA SER A 173 -7.85 -32.70 19.51
C SER A 173 -8.77 -33.74 18.89
N ILE A 174 -8.33 -34.45 17.85
CA ILE A 174 -9.03 -35.64 17.35
C ILE A 174 -8.47 -36.84 18.11
N GLY A 175 -8.78 -36.89 19.40
CA GLY A 175 -8.58 -38.08 20.22
C GLY A 175 -9.46 -39.19 19.67
N VAL A 176 -8.83 -40.15 19.00
CA VAL A 176 -9.37 -41.50 18.82
C VAL A 176 -9.47 -42.10 20.22
N PHE A 177 -10.65 -41.95 20.83
CA PHE A 177 -11.06 -42.77 21.97
C PHE A 177 -11.78 -44.00 21.42
N ASN A 178 -11.40 -45.16 21.97
CA ASN A 178 -11.89 -46.52 21.70
C ASN A 178 -13.37 -46.65 21.32
#